data_AF-A0A0E3ZKA6-F1
#
_entry.id   AF-A0A0E3ZKA6-F1
#
_cell.length_a   1.000
_cell.length_b   1.000
_cell.length_c   1.000
_cell.angle_alpha   90.00
_cell.angle_beta   90.00
_cell.angle_gamma   90.00
#
_symmetry.space_group_name_H-M   'P 1'
#
loop_
_entity.id
_entity.type
_entity.pdbx_description
1 polymer ?
#
loop_
_entity_poly.entity_id
_entity_poly.type
_entity_poly.pdbx_seq_one_letter_code
_entity_poly.pdbx_strand_id
1 'polypeptide(L)'
;MTPDTTNRQKSYAHIAKLLESASKSYENAALGLEQGGSEEQAYQHIKKARITLEAALPEFFTPHKPLPTNKIVPEKRDYSILKIGLIAGLIVGVLYIFVVYGPTGDLSKSWNTENFQKNVAYPK
;
A
#
# COMPACT_ATOMS: atom_id res chain seq x y z
N MET A 1 -3.59 -30.75 -8.04
CA MET A 1 -3.10 -29.68 -8.95
C MET A 1 -4.24 -28.70 -9.15
N THR A 2 -4.09 -27.42 -8.81
CA THR A 2 -5.14 -26.43 -9.10
C THR A 2 -5.14 -26.11 -10.60
N PRO A 3 -6.30 -25.87 -11.24
CA PRO A 3 -6.38 -25.62 -12.69
C PRO A 3 -5.50 -24.45 -13.16
N ASP A 4 -5.22 -23.49 -12.26
CA ASP A 4 -4.32 -22.36 -12.47
C ASP A 4 -2.84 -22.81 -12.66
N THR A 5 -2.36 -23.77 -11.86
CA THR A 5 -0.97 -24.26 -11.97
C THR A 5 -0.70 -24.98 -13.30
N THR A 6 -1.67 -25.75 -13.80
CA THR A 6 -1.56 -26.45 -15.09
C THR A 6 -1.54 -25.48 -16.27
N ASN A 7 -2.34 -24.41 -16.22
CA ASN A 7 -2.35 -23.39 -17.28
C ASN A 7 -1.04 -22.57 -17.30
N ARG A 8 -0.50 -22.24 -16.12
CA ARG A 8 0.81 -21.59 -16.00
C ARG A 8 1.93 -22.47 -16.54
N GLN A 9 1.93 -23.77 -16.21
CA GLN A 9 2.91 -24.72 -16.72
C GLN A 9 2.89 -24.82 -18.25
N LYS A 10 1.70 -24.91 -18.86
CA LYS A 10 1.54 -24.89 -20.32
C LYS A 10 2.06 -23.59 -20.95
N SER A 11 1.80 -22.46 -20.28
CA SER A 11 2.27 -21.15 -20.74
C SER A 11 3.79 -21.05 -20.71
N TYR A 12 4.44 -21.49 -19.62
CA TYR A 12 5.91 -21.52 -19.55
C TYR A 12 6.53 -22.47 -20.56
N ALA A 13 5.93 -23.65 -20.78
CA ALA A 13 6.40 -24.58 -21.81
C ALA A 13 6.27 -23.99 -23.23
N HIS A 14 5.22 -23.22 -23.50
CA HIS A 14 5.04 -22.52 -24.77
C HIS A 14 6.10 -21.41 -24.97
N ILE A 15 6.34 -20.60 -23.93
CA ILE A 15 7.38 -19.56 -23.95
C ILE A 15 8.76 -20.17 -24.18
N ALA A 16 9.09 -21.28 -23.51
CA ALA A 16 10.37 -21.97 -23.70
C ALA A 16 10.60 -22.39 -25.16
N LYS A 17 9.57 -22.93 -25.84
CA LYS A 17 9.65 -23.30 -27.26
C LYS A 17 9.84 -22.09 -28.18
N LEU A 18 9.17 -20.97 -27.87
CA LEU A 18 9.37 -19.74 -28.63
C LEU A 18 10.80 -19.23 -28.48
N LEU A 19 11.35 -19.27 -27.27
CA LEU A 19 12.73 -18.85 -27.00
C LEU A 19 13.75 -19.73 -27.72
N GLU A 20 13.53 -21.04 -27.74
CA GLU A 20 14.36 -21.99 -28.50
C GLU A 20 14.30 -21.72 -30.02
N SER A 21 13.12 -21.35 -30.53
CA SER A 21 13.01 -20.98 -31.95
C SER A 21 13.77 -19.68 -32.27
N ALA A 22 13.72 -18.70 -31.36
CA ALA A 22 14.43 -17.44 -31.48
C ALA A 22 15.95 -17.65 -31.43
N SER A 23 16.45 -18.47 -30.50
CA SER A 23 17.89 -18.78 -30.38
C SER A 23 18.42 -19.44 -31.66
N LYS A 24 17.69 -20.43 -32.20
CA LYS A 24 18.07 -21.09 -33.47
C LYS A 24 18.10 -20.11 -34.64
N SER A 25 17.18 -19.13 -34.69
CA SER A 25 17.22 -18.12 -35.75
C SER A 25 18.42 -17.18 -35.65
N TYR A 26 18.88 -16.82 -34.44
CA TYR A 26 20.12 -16.06 -34.26
C TYR A 26 21.37 -16.88 -34.60
N GLU A 27 21.39 -18.16 -34.22
CA GLU A 27 22.48 -19.08 -34.57
C GLU A 27 22.61 -19.23 -36.10
N ASN A 28 21.50 -19.42 -36.79
CA ASN A 28 21.48 -19.47 -38.26
C ASN A 28 21.94 -18.16 -38.90
N ALA A 29 21.62 -17.00 -38.29
CA ALA A 29 22.13 -15.72 -38.76
C ALA A 29 23.65 -15.61 -38.59
N ALA A 30 24.18 -16.06 -37.44
CA ALA A 30 25.62 -16.06 -37.16
C ALA A 30 26.38 -16.99 -38.10
N LEU A 31 25.90 -18.23 -38.30
CA LEU A 31 26.47 -19.18 -39.25
C LEU A 31 26.41 -18.64 -40.70
N GLY A 32 25.31 -18.00 -41.08
CA GLY A 32 25.17 -17.37 -42.39
C GLY A 32 26.20 -16.26 -42.63
N LEU A 33 26.56 -15.49 -41.60
CA LEU A 33 27.60 -14.47 -41.68
C LEU A 33 29.01 -15.08 -41.70
N GLU A 34 29.27 -16.11 -40.89
CA GLU A 34 30.57 -16.80 -40.84
C GLU A 34 30.91 -17.47 -42.18
N GLN A 35 29.91 -18.01 -42.88
CA GLN A 35 30.06 -18.64 -44.19
C GLN A 35 30.18 -17.64 -45.35
N GLY A 36 30.28 -16.33 -45.07
CA GLY A 36 30.37 -15.29 -46.10
C GLY A 36 29.06 -15.08 -46.87
N GLY A 37 27.93 -15.45 -46.28
CA GLY A 37 26.60 -15.25 -46.85
C GLY A 37 26.20 -13.76 -46.91
N SER A 38 25.16 -13.48 -47.70
CA SER A 38 24.63 -12.11 -47.86
C SER A 38 24.10 -11.57 -46.53
N GLU A 39 24.49 -10.34 -46.21
CA GLU A 39 24.09 -9.63 -45.01
C GLU A 39 22.56 -9.44 -44.93
N GLU A 40 21.87 -9.35 -46.10
CA GLU A 40 20.40 -9.33 -46.13
C GLU A 40 19.78 -10.63 -45.59
N GLN A 41 20.37 -11.79 -45.86
CA GLN A 41 19.84 -13.07 -45.37
C GLN A 41 19.98 -13.15 -43.85
N ALA A 42 21.13 -12.75 -43.31
CA ALA A 42 21.35 -12.65 -41.87
C ALA A 42 20.36 -11.68 -41.21
N TYR A 43 20.10 -10.52 -41.84
CA TYR A 43 19.13 -9.55 -41.35
C TYR A 43 17.70 -10.10 -41.29
N GLN A 44 17.28 -10.90 -42.28
CA GLN A 44 15.98 -11.56 -42.26
C GLN A 44 15.86 -12.56 -41.10
N HIS A 45 16.92 -13.30 -40.80
CA HIS A 45 16.97 -14.21 -39.66
C HIS A 45 16.90 -13.48 -38.32
N ILE A 46 17.65 -12.38 -38.17
CA ILE A 46 17.61 -11.50 -36.99
C ILE A 46 16.21 -10.89 -36.82
N LYS A 47 15.59 -10.42 -37.90
CA LYS A 47 14.23 -9.86 -37.85
C LYS A 47 13.21 -10.89 -37.37
N LYS A 48 13.27 -12.12 -37.90
CA LYS A 48 12.41 -13.22 -37.46
C LYS A 48 12.64 -13.54 -35.99
N ALA A 49 13.89 -13.59 -35.55
CA ALA A 49 14.27 -13.85 -34.17
C ALA A 49 13.73 -12.78 -33.21
N ARG A 50 13.74 -11.51 -33.61
CA ARG A 50 13.18 -10.41 -32.82
C ARG A 50 11.67 -10.53 -32.67
N ILE A 51 10.96 -10.83 -33.77
CA ILE A 51 9.49 -11.00 -33.73
C ILE A 51 9.09 -12.16 -32.81
N THR A 52 9.80 -13.29 -32.88
CA THR A 52 9.52 -14.45 -32.00
C THR A 52 9.87 -14.16 -30.54
N LEU A 53 10.91 -13.36 -30.28
CA LEU A 53 11.28 -12.92 -28.93
C LEU A 53 10.25 -11.97 -28.33
N GLU A 54 9.75 -11.01 -29.11
CA GLU A 54 8.66 -10.11 -28.71
C GLU A 54 7.38 -10.89 -28.38
N ALA A 55 7.08 -11.95 -29.17
CA ALA A 55 5.95 -12.83 -28.89
C ALA A 55 6.17 -13.73 -27.65
N ALA A 56 7.41 -14.11 -27.35
CA ALA A 56 7.75 -14.94 -26.19
C ALA A 56 7.72 -14.15 -24.88
N LEU A 57 8.08 -12.86 -24.93
CA LEU A 57 8.31 -12.02 -23.76
C LEU A 57 7.58 -10.67 -23.89
N PRO A 58 6.24 -10.68 -24.00
CA PRO A 58 5.47 -9.44 -24.12
C PRO A 58 5.69 -8.52 -22.91
N GLU A 59 6.02 -9.07 -21.75
CA GLU A 59 6.28 -8.32 -20.50
C GLU A 59 7.56 -7.47 -20.52
N PHE A 60 8.56 -7.82 -21.32
CA PHE A 60 9.80 -7.04 -21.43
C PHE A 60 9.71 -5.93 -22.49
N PHE A 61 8.84 -6.08 -23.49
CA PHE A 61 8.71 -5.15 -24.62
C PHE A 61 7.47 -4.26 -24.54
N THR A 62 6.50 -4.57 -23.68
CA THR A 62 5.49 -3.58 -23.30
C THR A 62 6.11 -2.66 -22.25
N PRO A 63 6.11 -1.32 -22.45
CA PRO A 63 6.48 -0.41 -21.39
C PRO A 63 5.60 -0.76 -20.20
N HIS A 64 6.22 -1.03 -19.03
CA HIS A 64 5.54 -1.36 -17.79
C HIS A 64 4.23 -0.58 -17.74
N LYS A 65 3.11 -1.28 -17.95
CA LYS A 65 1.82 -0.67 -17.65
C LYS A 65 1.95 -0.38 -16.16
N PRO A 66 1.99 0.88 -15.72
CA PRO A 66 2.16 1.18 -14.30
C PRO A 66 1.12 0.34 -13.60
N LEU A 67 1.56 -0.46 -12.62
CA LEU A 67 0.66 -1.31 -11.84
C LEU A 67 -0.58 -0.47 -11.58
N PRO A 68 -1.81 -0.97 -11.84
CA PRO A 68 -3.01 -0.20 -11.56
C PRO A 68 -2.85 0.26 -10.12
N THR A 69 -2.61 1.57 -9.94
CA THR A 69 -2.31 2.16 -8.65
C THR A 69 -3.35 1.62 -7.73
N ASN A 70 -2.87 0.79 -6.80
CA ASN A 70 -3.63 -0.03 -5.88
C ASN A 70 -4.97 0.64 -5.67
N LYS A 71 -6.07 0.01 -6.15
CA LYS A 71 -7.43 0.49 -5.93
C LYS A 71 -7.44 1.01 -4.51
N ILE A 72 -7.62 2.31 -4.35
CA ILE A 72 -7.55 3.01 -3.09
C ILE A 72 -8.54 2.27 -2.21
N VAL A 73 -8.05 1.31 -1.43
CA VAL A 73 -8.82 0.66 -0.37
C VAL A 73 -9.23 1.87 0.45
N PRO A 74 -10.54 2.17 0.58
CA PRO A 74 -10.95 3.35 1.30
C PRO A 74 -10.30 3.23 2.67
N GLU A 75 -9.31 4.08 2.91
CA GLU A 75 -8.54 4.09 4.13
C GLU A 75 -9.57 4.16 5.23
N LYS A 76 -9.65 3.10 6.04
CA LYS A 76 -10.66 2.96 7.08
C LYS A 76 -10.38 4.08 8.07
N ARG A 77 -11.01 5.24 7.84
CA ARG A 77 -10.69 6.50 8.50
C ARG A 77 -10.66 6.25 10.00
N ASP A 78 -9.49 6.44 10.59
CA ASP A 78 -9.30 6.11 11.99
C ASP A 78 -9.99 7.19 12.85
N TYR A 79 -11.15 6.84 13.38
CA TYR A 79 -11.93 7.72 14.25
C TYR A 79 -11.40 7.74 15.69
N SER A 80 -10.25 7.12 15.99
CA SER A 80 -9.70 7.09 17.35
C SER A 80 -9.42 8.49 17.88
N ILE A 81 -8.86 9.39 17.07
CA ILE A 81 -8.59 10.78 17.47
C ILE A 81 -9.90 11.54 17.72
N LEU A 82 -10.92 11.33 16.88
CA LEU A 82 -12.24 11.95 17.06
C LEU A 82 -12.92 11.47 18.34
N LYS A 83 -12.84 10.17 18.65
CA LYS A 83 -13.37 9.58 19.89
C LYS A 83 -12.67 10.15 21.13
N ILE A 84 -11.34 10.27 21.08
CA ILE A 84 -10.55 10.87 22.18
C ILE A 84 -10.96 12.33 22.40
N GLY A 85 -11.09 13.11 21.32
CA GLY A 85 -11.55 14.50 21.40
C GLY A 85 -12.95 14.63 22.00
N LEU A 86 -13.87 13.73 21.63
CA LEU A 86 -15.24 13.71 22.16
C LEU A 86 -15.27 13.37 23.67
N ILE A 87 -14.47 12.38 24.10
CA ILE A 87 -14.36 12.02 25.53
C ILE A 87 -13.75 13.17 26.33
N ALA A 88 -12.65 13.76 25.84
CA ALA A 88 -12.01 14.89 26.51
C ALA A 88 -12.96 16.09 26.61
N GLY A 89 -13.70 16.40 25.53
CA GLY A 89 -14.71 17.47 25.53
C GLY A 89 -15.84 17.22 26.51
N LEU A 90 -16.30 15.97 26.66
CA LEU A 90 -17.34 15.61 27.63
C LEU A 90 -16.84 15.84 29.07
N ILE A 91 -15.62 15.40 29.40
CA ILE A 91 -15.03 15.61 30.73
C ILE A 91 -14.91 17.10 31.05
N VAL A 92 -14.38 17.89 30.12
CA VAL A 92 -14.24 19.34 30.29
C VAL A 92 -15.60 20.02 30.40
N GLY A 93 -16.58 19.60 29.60
CA GLY A 93 -17.95 20.13 29.64
C GLY A 93 -18.63 19.85 30.99
N VAL A 94 -18.49 18.64 31.52
CA VAL A 94 -19.01 18.30 32.85
C VAL A 94 -18.33 19.14 33.92
N LEU A 95 -16.99 19.24 33.92
CA LEU A 95 -16.25 20.10 34.85
C LEU A 95 -16.71 21.55 34.78
N TYR A 96 -16.92 22.08 33.58
CA TYR A 96 -17.41 23.45 33.39
C TYR A 96 -18.82 23.64 33.99
N ILE A 97 -19.72 22.68 33.79
CA ILE A 97 -21.05 22.71 34.42
C ILE A 97 -20.93 22.67 35.94
N PHE A 98 -20.00 21.89 36.51
CA PHE A 98 -19.72 21.91 37.95
C PHE A 98 -19.19 23.26 38.44
N VAL A 99 -18.39 23.98 37.64
CA VAL A 99 -17.93 25.33 37.99
C VAL A 99 -19.07 26.34 37.96
N VAL A 100 -19.96 26.27 36.97
CA VAL A 100 -21.03 27.27 36.78
C VAL A 100 -22.26 26.97 37.66
N TYR A 101 -22.61 25.69 37.80
CA TYR A 101 -23.87 25.24 38.41
C TYR A 101 -23.68 24.25 39.58
N GLY A 102 -22.44 23.84 39.89
CA GLY A 102 -22.20 22.84 40.92
C GLY A 102 -22.59 23.32 42.32
N PRO A 103 -23.15 22.43 43.16
CA PRO A 103 -23.55 22.74 44.54
C PRO A 103 -22.36 22.94 45.49
N THR A 104 -21.15 22.60 45.05
CA THR A 104 -19.90 22.97 45.71
C THR A 104 -19.62 24.44 45.46
N GLY A 105 -20.36 25.28 46.18
CA GLY A 105 -20.03 26.68 46.34
C GLY A 105 -18.56 26.78 46.72
N ASP A 106 -17.82 27.54 45.91
CA ASP A 106 -16.58 28.20 46.27
C ASP A 106 -15.75 27.48 47.37
N LEU A 107 -15.00 26.45 46.97
CA LEU A 107 -14.06 25.77 47.85
C LEU A 107 -12.95 26.70 48.38
N SER A 108 -12.85 27.95 47.90
CA SER A 108 -11.99 28.95 48.53
C SER A 108 -12.51 29.41 49.90
N LYS A 109 -13.80 29.24 50.20
CA LYS A 109 -14.37 29.57 51.52
C LYS A 109 -14.08 28.55 52.61
N SER A 110 -13.76 27.30 52.27
CA SER A 110 -13.46 26.27 53.28
C SER A 110 -12.04 26.39 53.86
N TRP A 111 -11.18 27.21 53.26
CA TRP A 111 -9.83 27.54 53.74
C TRP A 111 -9.74 28.89 54.46
N ASN A 112 -10.87 29.55 54.71
CA ASN A 112 -10.88 30.83 55.41
C ASN A 112 -10.76 30.58 56.93
N THR A 113 -9.73 31.13 57.57
CA THR A 113 -9.41 30.91 59.00
C THR A 113 -10.55 31.29 59.94
N GLU A 114 -11.46 32.17 59.50
CA GLU A 114 -12.67 32.59 60.23
C GLU A 114 -13.69 31.44 60.42
N ASN A 115 -13.76 30.49 59.49
CA ASN A 115 -14.71 29.36 59.55
C ASN A 115 -14.24 28.25 60.50
N PHE A 116 -12.94 28.15 60.78
CA PHE A 116 -12.43 27.25 61.81
C PHE A 116 -12.94 27.70 63.18
N GLN A 117 -12.77 28.97 63.52
CA GLN A 117 -13.07 29.49 64.86
C GLN A 117 -14.55 29.37 65.25
N LYS A 118 -15.46 29.47 64.28
CA LYS A 118 -16.91 29.32 64.51
C LYS A 118 -17.34 27.88 64.77
N ASN A 119 -16.63 26.89 64.22
CA ASN A 119 -16.94 25.45 64.37
C ASN A 119 -16.21 24.78 65.54
N VAL A 120 -15.27 25.46 66.22
CA VAL A 120 -14.62 24.98 67.47
C VAL A 120 -15.14 25.67 68.74
N ALA A 121 -16.16 26.52 68.63
CA ALA A 121 -16.82 27.08 69.82
C ALA A 121 -17.61 25.97 70.53
N TYR A 122 -16.97 25.30 71.49
CA TYR A 122 -17.63 24.40 72.43
C TYR A 122 -18.72 25.19 73.19
N PRO A 123 -19.94 24.64 73.34
CA PRO A 123 -20.96 25.26 74.16
C PRO A 123 -20.49 25.32 75.62
N LYS A 124 -20.76 26.45 76.29
CA LYS A 124 -20.66 26.55 77.76
C LYS A 124 -21.78 25.76 78.41
#